data_AF-A0A925DY73-F1
#
_entry.id   AF-A0A925DY73-F1
#
_cell.length_a   1.000
_cell.length_b   1.000
_cell.length_c   1.000
_cell.angle_alpha   90.00
_cell.angle_beta   90.00
_cell.angle_gamma   90.00
#
_symmetry.space_group_name_H-M   'P 1'
#
loop_
_entity.id
_entity.type
_entity.pdbx_description
1 polymer ?
#
loop_
_entity_poly.entity_id
_entity_poly.type
_entity_poly.pdbx_seq_one_letter_code
_entity_poly.pdbx_strand_id
1 'polypeptide(L)'
;AFAFTLKNINDSTAKQLEQVTAENETLKKQNSDLKILYENWTIEGQIAASLPEKTKLFVDAKNTHISSTGDFSSNIYLKRGENDEVIPTALCFFNSEDGYKVINLNQKTSKDFELFGITISKEKHQIRIGKPIKLRKAILFKDGKP
;
A
#
# COMPACT_ATOMS: atom_id res chain seq x y z
N ALA A 1 45.81 -14.61 -33.85
CA ALA A 1 45.27 -14.72 -32.47
C ALA A 1 44.29 -13.58 -32.14
N PHE A 2 44.72 -12.32 -32.17
CA PHE A 2 43.88 -11.14 -31.79
C PHE A 2 42.52 -11.00 -32.51
N ALA A 3 42.46 -11.21 -33.82
CA ALA A 3 41.21 -11.08 -34.58
C ALA A 3 40.16 -12.14 -34.19
N PHE A 4 40.59 -13.34 -33.79
CA PHE A 4 39.70 -14.40 -33.31
C PHE A 4 39.15 -14.08 -31.92
N THR A 5 39.98 -13.51 -31.04
CA THR A 5 39.56 -13.08 -29.70
C THR A 5 38.53 -11.96 -29.78
N LEU A 6 38.74 -10.96 -30.65
CA LEU A 6 37.78 -9.87 -30.86
C LEU A 6 36.44 -10.36 -31.41
N LYS A 7 36.46 -11.31 -32.36
CA LYS A 7 35.24 -11.93 -32.89
C LYS A 7 34.46 -12.68 -31.81
N ASN A 8 35.14 -13.49 -31.00
CA ASN A 8 34.50 -14.22 -29.90
C ASN A 8 33.90 -13.28 -28.83
N ILE A 9 34.56 -12.16 -28.53
CA ILE A 9 34.05 -11.14 -27.61
C ILE A 9 32.80 -10.47 -28.21
N ASN A 10 32.81 -10.09 -29.49
CA ASN A 10 31.64 -9.52 -30.15
C ASN A 10 30.46 -10.49 -30.19
N ASP A 11 30.69 -11.74 -30.55
CA ASP A 11 29.63 -12.77 -30.62
C ASP A 11 29.05 -13.06 -29.22
N SER A 12 29.90 -13.07 -28.18
CA SER A 12 29.45 -13.22 -26.79
C SER A 12 28.62 -12.01 -26.31
N THR A 13 29.04 -10.80 -26.68
CA THR A 13 28.35 -9.56 -26.30
C THR A 13 27.00 -9.45 -27.02
N ALA A 14 26.93 -9.84 -28.29
CA ALA A 14 25.70 -9.89 -29.07
C ALA A 14 24.68 -10.87 -28.43
N LYS A 15 25.12 -12.06 -28.03
CA LYS A 15 24.25 -13.02 -27.32
C LYS A 15 23.73 -12.51 -25.99
N GLN A 16 24.58 -11.83 -25.21
CA GLN A 16 24.15 -11.20 -23.95
C GLN A 16 23.13 -10.09 -24.20
N LEU A 17 23.32 -9.29 -25.25
CA LEU A 17 22.39 -8.22 -25.61
C LEU A 17 21.02 -8.80 -26.04
N GLU A 18 21.01 -9.86 -26.84
CA GLU A 18 19.79 -10.56 -27.23
C GLU A 18 19.03 -11.10 -25.99
N GLN A 19 19.76 -11.72 -25.05
CA GLN A 19 19.18 -12.24 -23.82
C GLN A 19 18.56 -11.12 -22.95
N VAL A 20 19.29 -10.02 -22.72
CA VAL A 20 18.79 -8.87 -21.95
C VAL A 20 17.59 -8.22 -22.63
N THR A 21 17.55 -8.22 -23.96
CA THR A 21 16.42 -7.66 -24.71
C THR A 21 15.17 -8.53 -24.53
N ALA A 22 15.31 -9.86 -24.64
CA ALA A 22 14.22 -10.80 -24.41
C ALA A 22 13.70 -10.77 -22.96
N GLU A 23 14.60 -10.66 -21.97
CA GLU A 23 14.23 -10.51 -20.56
C GLU A 23 13.46 -9.20 -20.33
N ASN A 24 13.88 -8.08 -20.93
CA ASN A 24 13.18 -6.80 -20.85
C ASN A 24 11.77 -6.86 -21.47
N GLU A 25 11.60 -7.52 -22.61
CA GLU A 25 10.28 -7.71 -23.22
C GLU A 25 9.37 -8.55 -22.32
N THR A 26 9.91 -9.61 -21.72
CA THR A 26 9.20 -10.45 -20.77
C THR A 26 8.75 -9.66 -19.53
N LEU A 27 9.64 -8.86 -18.94
CA LEU A 27 9.34 -8.00 -17.79
C LEU A 27 8.30 -6.93 -18.14
N LYS A 28 8.37 -6.34 -19.34
CA LYS A 28 7.35 -5.38 -19.80
C LYS A 28 5.98 -6.03 -19.88
N LYS A 29 5.90 -7.26 -20.41
CA LYS A 29 4.65 -8.03 -20.47
C LYS A 29 4.12 -8.35 -19.08
N GLN A 30 4.97 -8.88 -18.20
CA GLN A 30 4.59 -9.16 -16.80
C GLN A 30 4.08 -7.91 -16.06
N ASN A 31 4.75 -6.76 -16.25
CA ASN A 31 4.31 -5.49 -15.67
C ASN A 31 2.96 -5.02 -16.24
N SER A 32 2.73 -5.23 -17.54
CA SER A 32 1.44 -4.93 -18.16
C SER A 32 0.34 -5.82 -17.60
N ASP A 33 0.58 -7.12 -17.49
CA ASP A 33 -0.37 -8.10 -16.95
C ASP A 33 -0.69 -7.78 -15.47
N LEU A 34 0.32 -7.42 -14.67
CA LEU A 34 0.12 -6.99 -13.28
C LEU A 34 -0.69 -5.69 -13.17
N LYS A 35 -0.48 -4.72 -14.06
CA LYS A 35 -1.29 -3.47 -14.09
C LYS A 35 -2.76 -3.72 -14.40
N ILE A 36 -3.06 -4.78 -15.15
CA ILE A 36 -4.45 -5.18 -15.42
C ILE A 36 -5.06 -5.83 -14.17
N LEU A 37 -4.25 -6.59 -13.43
CA LEU A 37 -4.69 -7.36 -12.26
C LEU A 37 -4.79 -6.55 -10.96
N TYR A 38 -4.06 -5.43 -10.84
CA TYR A 38 -3.99 -4.63 -9.62
C TYR A 38 -4.38 -3.19 -9.85
N GLU A 39 -5.06 -2.61 -8.86
CA GLU A 39 -5.43 -1.21 -8.81
C GLU A 39 -4.65 -0.51 -7.69
N ASN A 40 -4.07 0.65 -8.01
CA ASN A 40 -3.35 1.45 -7.03
C ASN A 40 -4.30 2.48 -6.41
N TRP A 41 -4.35 2.52 -5.08
CA TRP A 41 -5.11 3.47 -4.30
C TRP A 41 -4.22 4.27 -3.36
N THR A 42 -4.49 5.55 -3.24
CA THR A 42 -3.81 6.43 -2.28
C THR A 42 -4.71 6.71 -1.08
N ILE A 43 -4.18 6.52 0.13
CA ILE A 43 -4.84 6.83 1.39
C ILE A 43 -4.09 7.97 2.07
N GLU A 44 -4.81 9.00 2.48
CA GLU A 44 -4.23 10.15 3.19
C GLU A 44 -5.06 10.55 4.40
N GLY A 45 -4.39 11.08 5.41
CA GLY A 45 -5.03 11.56 6.63
C GLY A 45 -4.02 11.96 7.69
N GLN A 46 -4.51 12.10 8.92
CA GLN A 46 -3.71 12.47 10.07
C GLN A 46 -3.95 11.53 11.25
N ILE A 47 -2.91 11.20 12.01
CA ILE A 47 -2.94 10.39 13.22
C ILE A 47 -2.68 11.26 14.44
N ALA A 48 -3.59 11.23 15.40
CA ALA A 48 -3.45 11.87 16.69
C ALA A 48 -2.94 10.82 17.70
N ALA A 49 -1.62 10.69 17.79
CA ALA A 49 -0.89 9.80 18.68
C ALA A 49 0.25 10.56 19.38
N SER A 50 0.80 10.01 20.45
CA SER A 50 1.91 10.63 21.20
C SER A 50 3.22 10.61 20.42
N LEU A 51 3.45 9.52 19.66
CA LEU A 51 4.56 9.37 18.72
C LEU A 51 4.02 8.87 17.36
N PRO A 52 3.38 9.74 16.55
CA PRO A 52 2.68 9.34 15.34
C PRO A 52 3.55 8.58 14.33
N GLU A 53 4.82 8.95 14.21
CA GLU A 53 5.80 8.33 13.31
C GLU A 53 6.10 6.86 13.62
N LYS A 54 5.82 6.41 14.87
CA LYS A 54 5.92 5.00 15.26
C LYS A 54 4.69 4.17 14.90
N THR A 55 3.64 4.83 14.40
CA THR A 55 2.42 4.14 13.99
C THR A 55 2.70 3.32 12.72
N LYS A 56 2.01 2.18 12.59
CA LYS A 56 2.05 1.34 11.41
C LYS A 56 0.64 1.19 10.85
N LEU A 57 0.52 1.30 9.54
CA LEU A 57 -0.71 1.06 8.80
C LEU A 57 -0.67 -0.36 8.20
N PHE A 58 -1.57 -1.22 8.65
CA PHE A 58 -1.69 -2.60 8.19
C PHE A 58 -2.78 -2.70 7.12
N VAL A 59 -2.36 -2.47 5.87
CA VAL A 59 -3.12 -2.64 4.61
C VAL A 59 -2.18 -3.22 3.52
N ASP A 60 -1.07 -3.83 3.98
CA ASP A 60 0.32 -3.86 3.48
C ASP A 60 0.63 -3.72 1.97
N ALA A 61 1.51 -2.75 1.66
CA ALA A 61 2.72 -2.94 0.85
C ALA A 61 3.82 -1.92 1.28
N LYS A 62 4.56 -2.25 2.35
CA LYS A 62 5.89 -1.78 2.81
C LYS A 62 6.27 -0.28 2.88
N ASN A 63 5.49 0.68 2.37
CA ASN A 63 5.93 2.07 2.20
C ASN A 63 4.99 3.14 2.78
N THR A 64 4.33 2.89 3.91
CA THR A 64 3.61 3.97 4.60
C THR A 64 4.60 4.79 5.43
N HIS A 65 4.78 6.07 5.07
CA HIS A 65 5.48 7.03 5.90
C HIS A 65 4.48 7.89 6.66
N ILE A 66 4.66 7.99 7.97
CA ILE A 66 3.85 8.83 8.86
C ILE A 66 4.81 9.86 9.44
N SER A 67 4.52 11.14 9.21
CA SER A 67 5.35 12.23 9.73
C SER A 67 5.20 12.35 11.25
N SER A 68 6.13 13.07 11.89
CA SER A 68 6.01 13.43 13.30
C SER A 68 4.83 14.37 13.60
N THR A 69 4.30 15.06 12.57
CA THR A 69 3.05 15.83 12.66
C THR A 69 1.79 14.94 12.63
N GLY A 70 1.97 13.64 12.38
CA GLY A 70 0.92 12.65 12.26
C GLY A 70 0.28 12.58 10.86
N ASP A 71 0.69 13.45 9.94
CA ASP A 71 0.23 13.38 8.56
C ASP A 71 0.80 12.14 7.87
N PHE A 72 -0.02 11.46 7.09
CA PHE A 72 0.41 10.28 6.35
C PHE A 72 -0.19 10.23 4.95
N SER A 73 0.57 9.60 4.06
CA SER A 73 0.12 9.20 2.74
C SER A 73 0.64 7.78 2.48
N SER A 74 -0.25 6.90 2.03
CA SER A 74 0.07 5.51 1.75
C SER A 74 -0.50 5.10 0.41
N ASN A 75 0.30 4.39 -0.39
CA ASN A 75 -0.19 3.73 -1.60
C ASN A 75 -0.45 2.27 -1.29
N ILE A 76 -1.56 1.74 -1.78
CA ILE A 76 -1.93 0.32 -1.64
C ILE A 76 -2.24 -0.25 -3.02
N TYR A 77 -1.83 -1.49 -3.24
CA TYR A 77 -2.11 -2.21 -4.48
C TYR A 77 -3.11 -3.32 -4.18
N LEU A 78 -4.31 -3.16 -4.72
CA LEU A 78 -5.42 -4.09 -4.48
C LEU A 78 -5.64 -4.93 -5.74
N LYS A 79 -5.74 -6.25 -5.55
CA LYS A 79 -6.05 -7.15 -6.66
C LYS A 79 -7.51 -6.93 -7.10
N ARG A 80 -7.73 -6.73 -8.40
CA ARG A 80 -9.08 -6.66 -8.98
C ARG A 80 -9.73 -8.04 -8.89
N GLY A 81 -10.91 -8.10 -8.29
CA GLY A 81 -11.82 -9.26 -8.37
C GLY A 81 -12.61 -9.22 -9.68
N GLU A 82 -13.13 -10.37 -10.13
CA GLU A 82 -13.78 -10.46 -11.46
C GLU A 82 -15.02 -9.59 -11.64
N ASN A 83 -15.65 -9.06 -10.58
CA ASN A 83 -16.81 -8.16 -10.68
C ASN A 83 -17.02 -7.27 -9.42
N ASP A 84 -16.01 -7.14 -8.55
CA ASP A 84 -16.15 -6.43 -7.27
C ASP A 84 -15.46 -5.07 -7.29
N GLU A 85 -16.05 -4.11 -6.56
CA GLU A 85 -15.45 -2.81 -6.32
C GLU A 85 -14.17 -2.96 -5.49
N VAL A 86 -13.05 -2.48 -6.03
CA VAL A 86 -11.72 -2.73 -5.48
C VAL A 86 -11.38 -1.65 -4.44
N ILE A 87 -12.03 -1.72 -3.29
CA ILE A 87 -11.78 -0.83 -2.14
C ILE A 87 -11.34 -1.69 -0.95
N PRO A 88 -10.35 -1.25 -0.16
CA PRO A 88 -9.94 -2.00 1.02
C PRO A 88 -11.10 -2.02 2.02
N THR A 89 -11.39 -3.19 2.61
CA THR A 89 -12.54 -3.33 3.52
C THR A 89 -12.32 -2.59 4.84
N ALA A 90 -11.09 -2.53 5.33
CA ALA A 90 -10.74 -1.87 6.57
C ALA A 90 -9.29 -1.39 6.56
N LEU A 91 -9.01 -0.40 7.41
CA LEU A 91 -7.66 0.11 7.70
C LEU A 91 -7.35 -0.17 9.17
N CYS A 92 -6.17 -0.72 9.46
CA CYS A 92 -5.74 -0.94 10.83
C CYS A 92 -4.49 -0.10 11.13
N PHE A 93 -4.60 0.78 12.11
CA PHE A 93 -3.52 1.61 12.62
C PHE A 93 -3.08 1.06 13.97
N PHE A 94 -1.79 0.85 14.16
CA PHE A 94 -1.24 0.37 15.43
C PHE A 94 0.02 1.13 15.80
N ASN A 95 0.10 1.51 17.07
CA ASN A 95 1.23 2.16 17.72
C ASN A 95 1.44 1.49 19.07
N SER A 96 2.67 1.11 19.40
CA SER A 96 2.96 0.42 20.67
C SER A 96 2.64 1.27 21.90
N GLU A 97 2.75 2.59 21.79
CA GLU A 97 2.55 3.52 22.91
C GLU A 97 1.08 3.90 23.10
N ASP A 98 0.33 4.05 22.01
CA ASP A 98 -1.04 4.59 22.02
C ASP A 98 -2.13 3.53 21.73
N GLY A 99 -1.75 2.34 21.26
CA GLY A 99 -2.65 1.22 20.97
C GLY A 99 -3.03 1.09 19.50
N TYR A 100 -4.29 0.73 19.22
CA TYR A 100 -4.73 0.46 17.84
C TYR A 100 -6.08 1.10 17.53
N LYS A 101 -6.36 1.25 16.22
CA LYS A 101 -7.67 1.63 15.70
C LYS A 101 -7.91 0.95 14.37
N VAL A 102 -9.05 0.25 14.29
CA VAL A 102 -9.58 -0.27 13.02
C VAL A 102 -10.64 0.70 12.52
N ILE A 103 -10.52 1.09 11.25
CA ILE A 103 -11.47 1.90 10.50
C ILE A 103 -12.12 0.99 9.46
N ASN A 104 -13.43 0.83 9.54
CA ASN A 104 -14.20 0.06 8.58
C ASN A 104 -14.58 0.97 7.39
N LEU A 105 -14.20 0.54 6.18
CA LEU A 105 -14.44 1.27 4.93
C LEU A 105 -15.65 0.75 4.15
N ASN A 106 -16.45 -0.13 4.75
CA ASN A 106 -17.73 -0.55 4.17
C ASN A 106 -18.76 0.59 4.26
N GLN A 107 -19.00 1.27 3.13
CA GLN A 107 -19.92 2.42 3.03
C GLN A 107 -21.35 2.12 3.50
N LYS A 108 -21.81 0.87 3.40
CA LYS A 108 -23.20 0.50 3.72
C LYS A 108 -23.43 0.32 5.22
N THR A 109 -22.39 -0.03 5.97
CA THR A 109 -22.54 -0.49 7.38
C THR A 109 -21.69 0.31 8.37
N SER A 110 -20.67 1.01 7.89
CA SER A 110 -19.70 1.68 8.74
C SER A 110 -20.15 3.06 9.17
N LYS A 111 -20.15 3.29 10.49
CA LYS A 111 -20.27 4.63 11.09
C LYS A 111 -18.96 5.42 11.02
N ASP A 112 -17.84 4.78 10.65
CA ASP A 112 -16.53 5.43 10.63
C ASP A 112 -16.44 6.53 9.56
N PHE A 113 -17.27 6.50 8.51
CA PHE A 113 -17.31 7.54 7.48
C PHE A 113 -17.62 8.93 8.05
N GLU A 114 -18.65 9.03 8.89
CA GLU A 114 -19.03 10.29 9.53
C GLU A 114 -18.06 10.65 10.67
N LEU A 115 -17.66 9.65 11.47
CA LEU A 115 -16.76 9.83 12.61
C LEU A 115 -15.40 10.37 12.19
N PHE A 116 -14.85 9.90 11.07
CA PHE A 116 -13.54 10.30 10.58
C PHE A 116 -13.57 11.19 9.34
N GLY A 117 -14.75 11.54 8.83
CA GLY A 117 -14.89 12.36 7.62
C GLY A 117 -14.24 11.69 6.41
N ILE A 118 -14.51 10.40 6.21
CA ILE A 118 -13.91 9.59 5.15
C ILE A 118 -14.57 9.93 3.82
N THR A 119 -13.78 10.29 2.83
CA THR A 119 -14.24 10.47 1.44
C THR A 119 -13.47 9.54 0.52
N ILE A 120 -14.19 8.94 -0.42
CA ILE A 120 -13.62 7.99 -1.38
C ILE A 120 -13.88 8.54 -2.79
N SER A 121 -12.80 8.87 -3.50
CA SER A 121 -12.84 9.26 -4.90
C SER A 121 -12.43 8.07 -5.75
N LYS A 122 -13.42 7.40 -6.36
CA LYS A 122 -13.16 6.27 -7.26
C LYS A 122 -12.40 6.71 -8.51
N GLU A 123 -12.72 7.88 -9.07
CA GLU A 123 -12.03 8.43 -10.24
C GLU A 123 -10.54 8.67 -10.01
N LYS A 124 -10.17 9.10 -8.80
CA LYS A 124 -8.77 9.36 -8.42
C LYS A 124 -8.12 8.19 -7.71
N HIS A 125 -8.83 7.09 -7.49
CA HIS A 125 -8.47 5.99 -6.58
C HIS A 125 -7.90 6.52 -5.25
N GLN A 126 -8.62 7.43 -4.60
CA GLN A 126 -8.15 8.13 -3.40
C GLN A 126 -9.12 7.98 -2.24
N ILE A 127 -8.58 7.70 -1.05
CA ILE A 127 -9.32 7.67 0.23
C ILE A 127 -8.73 8.76 1.12
N ARG A 128 -9.54 9.75 1.49
CA ARG A 128 -9.15 10.83 2.39
C ARG A 128 -9.86 10.67 3.72
N ILE A 129 -9.10 10.76 4.80
CA ILE A 129 -9.61 10.77 6.17
C ILE A 129 -9.52 12.20 6.71
N GLY A 130 -10.64 12.90 6.76
CA GLY A 130 -10.68 14.34 7.06
C GLY A 130 -10.47 14.70 8.53
N LYS A 131 -10.71 13.78 9.46
CA LYS A 131 -10.54 14.01 10.91
C LYS A 131 -9.38 13.17 11.46
N PRO A 132 -8.61 13.69 12.43
CA PRO A 132 -7.48 12.97 13.01
C PRO A 132 -7.90 11.64 13.67
N ILE A 133 -7.12 10.60 13.39
CA ILE A 133 -7.35 9.25 13.90
C ILE A 133 -6.74 9.14 15.29
N LYS A 134 -7.59 9.03 16.32
CA LYS A 134 -7.16 8.76 17.69
C LYS A 134 -7.04 7.26 17.92
N LEU A 135 -5.85 6.82 18.31
CA LEU A 135 -5.60 5.44 18.71
C LEU A 135 -6.14 5.21 20.14
N ARG A 136 -6.51 3.97 20.44
CA ARG A 136 -6.91 3.58 21.79
C ARG A 136 -6.14 2.34 22.21
N LYS A 137 -5.61 2.38 23.43
CA LYS A 137 -5.03 1.20 24.07
C LYS A 137 -6.09 0.10 24.13
N ALA A 138 -5.68 -1.11 23.77
CA ALA A 138 -6.50 -2.28 24.05
C ALA A 138 -6.75 -2.31 25.56
N ILE A 139 -8.02 -2.33 25.96
CA ILE A 139 -8.36 -2.65 27.34
C ILE A 139 -8.00 -4.13 27.48
N LEU A 140 -6.86 -4.40 28.12
CA LEU A 140 -6.49 -5.76 28.51
C LEU A 140 -7.48 -6.18 29.59
N PHE A 141 -8.46 -7.01 29.22
CA PHE A 141 -9.29 -7.71 30.19
C PHE A 141 -8.38 -8.68 30.95
N LYS A 142 -7.86 -8.25 32.11
CA LYS A 142 -7.41 -9.20 33.13
C LYS A 142 -8.68 -9.76 33.76
N ASP A 143 -8.93 -11.05 33.53
CA ASP A 143 -9.90 -11.85 34.27
C ASP A 143 -11.41 -11.58 34.02
N GLY A 144 -11.78 -11.11 32.82
CA GLY A 144 -13.14 -11.30 32.31
C GLY A 144 -14.26 -10.54 33.04
N LYS A 145 -13.98 -9.38 33.66
CA LYS A 145 -15.05 -8.45 34.08
C LYS A 145 -14.77 -7.03 33.59
N PRO A 146 -15.84 -6.30 33.19
CA PRO A 146 -15.74 -4.94 32.66
C PRO A 146 -15.23 -3.94 33.71
#